data_AF-A0A661GUL1-F1
#
_entry.id   AF-A0A661GUL1-F1
#
_cell.length_a   1.000
_cell.length_b   1.000
_cell.length_c   1.000
_cell.angle_alpha   90.00
_cell.angle_beta   90.00
_cell.angle_gamma   90.00
#
_symmetry.space_group_name_H-M   'P 1'
#
loop_
_entity.id
_entity.type
_entity.pdbx_description
1 polymer ?
#
loop_
_entity_poly.entity_id
_entity_poly.type
_entity_poly.pdbx_seq_one_letter_code
_entity_poly.pdbx_strand_id
1 'polypeptide(L)'
;MIKVRRDSTAFKEDKDRLPGYYLSSRPVDSMTPEQWLEYIRGHWGGIEIRNHWRKDACLLEDKTRSRNPNTVATMAMLRNCLLFFLSEDPHTSNINALTEDIAADSDKALEMVTRRF
;
A
#
# COMPACT_ATOMS: atom_id res chain seq x y z
N MET A 1 -21.54 1.13 -13.79
CA MET A 1 -20.41 0.22 -14.08
C MET A 1 -19.49 0.90 -15.09
N ILE A 2 -18.18 0.86 -14.87
CA ILE A 2 -17.18 1.49 -15.72
C ILE A 2 -16.34 0.38 -16.37
N LYS A 3 -16.22 0.40 -17.69
CA LYS A 3 -15.39 -0.53 -18.45
C LYS A 3 -14.08 0.17 -18.86
N VAL A 4 -12.96 -0.40 -18.47
CA VAL A 4 -11.63 0.16 -18.72
C VAL A 4 -10.83 -0.80 -19.60
N ARG A 5 -10.32 -0.29 -20.72
CA ARG A 5 -9.30 -1.01 -21.50
C ARG A 5 -8.00 -1.00 -20.70
N ARG A 6 -7.38 -2.17 -20.56
CA ARG A 6 -6.12 -2.34 -19.86
C ARG A 6 -5.03 -2.66 -20.86
N ASP A 7 -3.95 -1.90 -20.81
CA ASP A 7 -2.70 -2.23 -21.46
C ASP A 7 -1.70 -2.62 -20.38
N SER A 8 -1.16 -3.83 -20.50
CA SER A 8 -0.25 -4.43 -19.51
C SER A 8 0.75 -5.32 -20.22
N THR A 9 1.99 -5.31 -19.74
CA THR A 9 3.05 -6.22 -20.18
C THR A 9 2.85 -7.66 -19.72
N ALA A 10 1.88 -7.90 -18.82
CA ALA A 10 1.53 -9.25 -18.37
C ALA A 10 0.87 -10.11 -19.47
N PHE A 11 0.27 -9.48 -20.49
CA PHE A 11 -0.37 -10.18 -21.60
C PHE A 11 0.58 -10.26 -22.80
N LYS A 12 0.84 -11.48 -23.28
CA LYS A 12 1.73 -11.71 -24.43
C LYS A 12 1.05 -11.45 -25.77
N GLU A 13 -0.25 -11.71 -25.86
CA GLU A 13 -1.03 -11.51 -27.08
C GLU A 13 -2.24 -10.59 -26.82
N ASP A 14 -2.64 -9.83 -27.85
CA ASP A 14 -3.77 -8.90 -27.75
C ASP A 14 -5.11 -9.60 -27.49
N LYS A 15 -5.26 -10.84 -27.96
CA LYS A 15 -6.46 -11.66 -27.75
C LYS A 15 -6.69 -12.01 -26.27
N ASP A 16 -5.64 -12.00 -25.46
CA ASP A 16 -5.70 -12.32 -24.03
C ASP A 16 -6.00 -11.09 -23.17
N ARG A 17 -6.08 -9.89 -23.78
CA ARG A 17 -6.37 -8.64 -23.05
C ARG A 17 -7.84 -8.54 -22.73
N LEU A 18 -8.19 -8.85 -21.49
CA LEU A 18 -9.53 -8.62 -20.97
C LEU A 18 -9.66 -7.19 -20.41
N PRO A 19 -10.79 -6.50 -20.69
CA PRO A 19 -11.07 -5.22 -20.06
C PRO A 19 -11.32 -5.40 -18.55
N GLY A 20 -10.97 -4.37 -17.77
CA GLY A 20 -11.35 -4.28 -16.37
C GLY A 20 -12.78 -3.73 -16.24
N TYR A 21 -13.54 -4.28 -15.30
CA TYR A 21 -14.87 -3.77 -14.95
C TYR A 21 -14.85 -3.28 -13.50
N TYR A 22 -15.30 -2.04 -13.30
CA TYR A 22 -15.30 -1.39 -12.00
C TYR A 22 -16.73 -0.98 -11.61
N LEU A 23 -17.05 -1.19 -10.33
CA LEU A 23 -18.31 -0.78 -9.74
C LEU A 23 -18.08 0.42 -8.82
N SER A 24 -18.98 1.39 -8.87
CA SER A 24 -18.98 2.54 -7.99
C SER A 24 -20.42 2.86 -7.60
N SER A 25 -20.60 3.38 -6.38
CA SER A 25 -21.85 3.97 -5.94
C SER A 25 -22.11 5.34 -6.60
N ARG A 26 -21.08 5.98 -7.16
CA ARG A 26 -21.22 7.22 -7.90
C ARG A 26 -21.78 6.98 -9.31
N PRO A 27 -22.66 7.86 -9.82
CA PRO A 27 -23.13 7.83 -11.21
C PRO A 27 -21.97 7.92 -12.21
N VAL A 28 -22.04 7.20 -13.33
CA VAL A 28 -20.94 7.12 -14.31
C VAL A 28 -20.64 8.47 -14.95
N ASP A 29 -21.67 9.29 -15.13
CA ASP A 29 -21.63 10.65 -15.68
C ASP A 29 -21.19 11.73 -14.67
N SER A 30 -20.95 11.37 -13.41
CA SER A 30 -20.51 12.32 -12.36
C SER A 30 -19.03 12.72 -12.47
N MET A 31 -18.26 12.08 -13.35
CA MET A 31 -16.83 12.33 -13.57
C MET A 31 -16.47 12.11 -15.03
N THR A 32 -15.40 12.76 -15.49
CA THR A 32 -14.82 12.48 -16.81
C THR A 32 -14.13 11.12 -16.84
N PRO A 33 -13.91 10.51 -18.02
CA PRO A 33 -13.12 9.28 -18.14
C PRO A 33 -11.74 9.38 -17.48
N GLU A 34 -11.08 10.52 -17.59
CA GLU A 34 -9.75 10.77 -17.02
C GLU A 34 -9.78 10.75 -15.50
N GLN A 35 -10.79 11.39 -14.90
CA GLN A 35 -11.01 11.38 -13.46
C GLN A 35 -11.30 9.97 -12.95
N TRP A 36 -12.12 9.19 -13.67
CA TRP A 36 -12.34 7.79 -13.34
C TRP A 36 -11.05 6.96 -13.39
N LEU A 37 -10.23 7.16 -14.41
CA LEU A 37 -8.94 6.48 -14.53
C LEU A 37 -7.97 6.89 -13.41
N GLU A 38 -7.96 8.15 -13.01
CA GLU A 38 -7.18 8.63 -11.86
C GLU A 38 -7.64 7.96 -10.57
N TYR A 39 -8.95 7.92 -10.29
CA TYR A 39 -9.50 7.23 -9.12
C TYR A 39 -9.15 5.75 -9.11
N ILE A 40 -9.31 5.06 -10.24
CA ILE A 40 -9.01 3.63 -10.36
C ILE A 40 -7.51 3.39 -10.12
N ARG A 41 -6.64 4.17 -10.77
CA ARG A 41 -5.19 4.06 -10.57
C ARG A 41 -4.79 4.40 -9.14
N GLY A 42 -5.39 5.43 -8.54
CA GLY A 42 -5.12 5.87 -7.16
C GLY A 42 -5.52 4.82 -6.14
N HIS A 43 -6.64 4.12 -6.35
CA HIS A 43 -7.08 3.00 -5.53
C HIS A 43 -6.03 1.88 -5.51
N TRP A 44 -5.61 1.39 -6.69
CA TRP A 44 -4.59 0.35 -6.79
C TRP A 44 -3.20 0.81 -6.37
N GLY A 45 -2.78 2.03 -6.74
CA GLY A 45 -1.50 2.59 -6.31
C GLY A 45 -1.43 2.83 -4.79
N GLY A 46 -2.57 3.06 -4.15
CA GLY A 46 -2.68 3.11 -2.69
C GLY A 46 -2.57 1.77 -2.02
N ILE A 47 -3.33 0.80 -2.51
CA ILE A 47 -3.38 -0.54 -1.92
C ILE A 47 -2.08 -1.29 -2.20
N GLU A 48 -1.68 -1.40 -3.46
CA GLU A 48 -0.56 -2.27 -3.86
C GLU A 48 0.81 -1.68 -3.50
N ILE A 49 1.10 -0.45 -3.95
CA ILE A 49 2.44 0.13 -3.76
C ILE A 49 2.61 0.73 -2.37
N ARG A 50 1.69 1.62 -1.95
CA ARG A 50 1.86 2.37 -0.69
C ARG A 50 1.61 1.51 0.56
N ASN A 51 0.88 0.41 0.43
CA ASN A 51 0.54 -0.46 1.57
C ASN A 51 1.15 -1.88 1.42
N HIS A 52 0.70 -2.69 0.45
CA HIS A 52 1.12 -4.08 0.30
C HIS A 52 2.64 -4.23 0.13
N TRP A 53 3.23 -3.60 -0.89
CA TRP A 53 4.66 -3.76 -1.15
C TRP A 53 5.54 -3.37 0.06
N ARG A 54 5.19 -2.27 0.76
CA ARG A 54 5.90 -1.85 1.96
C ARG A 54 5.81 -2.90 3.08
N LYS A 55 4.65 -3.51 3.30
CA LYS A 55 4.49 -4.56 4.34
C LYS A 55 5.15 -5.87 3.95
N ASP A 56 4.84 -6.34 2.76
CA ASP A 56 5.15 -7.68 2.27
C ASP A 56 6.65 -7.80 2.00
N ALA A 57 7.19 -6.88 1.20
CA ALA A 57 8.59 -6.92 0.77
C ALA A 57 9.54 -6.18 1.72
N CYS A 58 9.18 -4.97 2.19
CA CYS A 58 10.11 -4.17 3.00
C CYS A 58 10.05 -4.50 4.49
N LEU A 59 8.86 -4.65 5.06
CA LEU A 59 8.66 -5.04 6.47
C LEU A 59 8.57 -6.56 6.68
N LEU A 60 8.87 -7.31 5.61
CA LEU A 60 9.09 -8.75 5.63
C LEU A 60 7.87 -9.54 6.13
N GLU A 61 6.65 -9.06 5.85
CA GLU A 61 5.42 -9.78 6.20
C GLU A 61 5.41 -11.17 5.56
N ASP A 62 5.77 -11.28 4.28
CA ASP A 62 5.91 -12.54 3.54
C ASP A 62 6.95 -13.51 4.13
N LYS A 63 7.92 -12.98 4.89
CA LYS A 63 8.97 -13.79 5.53
C LYS A 63 8.57 -14.22 6.94
N THR A 64 7.39 -13.87 7.44
CA THR A 64 6.90 -14.28 8.76
C THR A 64 6.70 -15.79 8.79
N ARG A 65 7.53 -16.52 9.57
CA ARG A 65 7.48 -17.99 9.66
C ARG A 65 6.69 -18.52 10.86
N SER A 66 6.26 -17.63 11.76
CA SER A 66 5.43 -18.01 12.91
C SER A 66 4.07 -18.52 12.43
N ARG A 67 3.63 -19.64 13.00
CA ARG A 67 2.26 -20.16 12.80
C ARG A 67 1.32 -19.79 13.94
N ASN A 68 1.80 -19.05 14.95
CA ASN A 68 0.97 -18.59 16.05
C ASN A 68 0.12 -17.40 15.57
N PRO A 69 -1.23 -17.52 15.57
CA PRO A 69 -2.11 -16.49 15.04
C PRO A 69 -1.98 -15.16 15.80
N ASN A 70 -1.73 -15.19 17.12
CA ASN A 70 -1.56 -13.98 17.92
C ASN A 70 -0.28 -13.24 17.54
N THR A 71 0.82 -13.97 17.30
CA THR A 71 2.08 -13.37 16.84
C THR A 71 1.91 -12.75 15.46
N VAL A 72 1.28 -13.46 14.52
CA VAL A 72 1.06 -12.96 13.16
C VAL A 72 0.16 -11.71 13.18
N ALA A 73 -0.95 -11.74 13.94
CA ALA A 73 -1.85 -10.60 14.08
C ALA A 73 -1.16 -9.39 14.71
N THR A 74 -0.39 -9.60 15.78
CA THR A 74 0.36 -8.52 16.45
C THR A 74 1.37 -7.89 15.48
N MET A 75 2.12 -8.69 14.73
CA MET A 75 3.07 -8.17 13.75
C MET A 75 2.37 -7.40 12.63
N ALA A 76 1.23 -7.88 12.12
CA ALA A 76 0.45 -7.16 11.12
C ALA A 76 -0.05 -5.80 11.66
N MET A 77 -0.51 -5.74 12.91
CA MET A 77 -0.93 -4.50 13.56
C MET A 77 0.23 -3.52 13.74
N LEU A 78 1.39 -3.99 14.19
CA LEU A 78 2.59 -3.15 14.36
C LEU A 78 3.06 -2.57 13.02
N ARG A 79 3.05 -3.35 11.93
CA ARG A 79 3.37 -2.86 10.59
C ARG A 79 2.39 -1.79 10.12
N ASN A 80 1.10 -1.96 10.35
CA ASN A 80 0.10 -0.95 10.03
C ASN A 80 0.31 0.35 10.83
N CYS A 81 0.69 0.24 12.11
CA CYS A 81 1.04 1.40 12.94
C CYS A 81 2.27 2.14 12.37
N LEU A 82 3.30 1.40 11.97
CA LEU A 82 4.48 1.98 11.33
C LEU A 82 4.14 2.68 10.01
N LEU A 83 3.24 2.12 9.19
CA LEU A 83 2.79 2.75 7.94
C LEU A 83 2.12 4.11 8.17
N PHE A 84 1.39 4.29 9.27
CA PHE A 84 0.80 5.58 9.63
C PHE A 84 1.89 6.64 9.79
N PHE A 85 2.92 6.37 10.61
CA PHE A 85 4.02 7.30 10.78
C PHE A 85 4.81 7.55 9.49
N LEU A 86 4.96 6.52 8.64
CA LEU A 86 5.59 6.62 7.32
C LEU A 86 4.80 7.46 6.31
N SER A 87 3.49 7.62 6.52
CA SER A 87 2.65 8.44 5.63
C SER A 87 2.66 9.92 5.99
N GLU A 88 2.99 10.25 7.24
CA GLU A 88 2.98 11.62 7.76
C GLU A 88 4.29 12.39 7.47
N ASP A 89 5.41 11.69 7.22
CA ASP A 89 6.72 12.33 7.05
C ASP A 89 7.35 12.05 5.66
N PRO A 90 7.52 13.09 4.80
CA PRO A 90 8.21 12.99 3.52
C PRO A 90 9.65 12.46 3.60
N HIS A 91 10.37 12.69 4.72
CA HIS A 91 11.73 12.18 4.93
C HIS A 91 11.80 10.67 5.16
N THR A 92 10.68 10.05 5.55
CA THR A 92 10.59 8.59 5.78
C THR A 92 10.20 7.78 4.55
N SER A 93 10.19 8.40 3.38
CA SER A 93 9.87 7.78 2.09
C SER A 93 10.72 6.53 1.78
N ASN A 94 11.91 6.42 2.37
CA ASN A 94 12.75 5.22 2.33
C ASN A 94 12.67 4.45 3.66
N ILE A 95 11.86 3.41 3.67
CA ILE A 95 11.63 2.54 4.82
C ILE A 95 12.90 1.82 5.30
N ASN A 96 13.84 1.52 4.41
CA ASN A 96 15.11 0.89 4.79
C ASN A 96 15.98 1.88 5.56
N ALA A 97 16.07 3.14 5.08
CA ALA A 97 16.80 4.19 5.78
C ALA A 97 16.17 4.50 7.15
N LEU A 98 14.85 4.54 7.25
CA LEU A 98 14.17 4.68 8.55
C LEU A 98 14.49 3.49 9.47
N THR A 99 14.47 2.27 8.94
CA THR A 99 14.76 1.07 9.72
C THR A 99 16.19 1.10 10.27
N GLU A 100 17.16 1.51 9.46
CA GLU A 100 18.55 1.71 9.87
C GLU A 100 18.68 2.82 10.92
N ASP A 101 17.97 3.95 10.74
CA ASP A 101 18.01 5.09 11.67
C ASP A 101 17.40 4.75 13.04
N ILE A 102 16.27 4.04 13.07
CA ILE A 102 15.66 3.54 14.31
C ILE A 102 16.52 2.44 14.96
N ALA A 103 17.17 1.59 14.16
CA ALA A 103 18.08 0.58 14.69
C ALA A 103 19.33 1.19 15.32
N ALA A 104 19.80 2.34 14.80
CA ALA A 104 20.90 3.10 15.36
C ALA A 104 20.51 3.87 16.64
N ASP A 105 19.24 4.28 16.75
CA ASP A 105 18.71 5.02 17.90
C ASP A 105 17.25 4.64 18.19
N SER A 106 17.06 3.77 19.18
CA SER A 106 15.73 3.27 19.55
C SER A 106 14.83 4.32 20.22
N ASP A 107 15.39 5.42 20.75
CA ASP A 107 14.59 6.47 21.39
C ASP A 107 13.69 7.17 20.38
N LYS A 108 14.10 7.21 19.11
CA LYS A 108 13.28 7.72 18.00
C LYS A 108 11.96 6.97 17.86
N ALA A 109 11.98 5.64 17.99
CA ALA A 109 10.74 4.84 17.94
C ALA A 109 9.82 5.17 19.13
N LEU A 110 10.41 5.39 20.32
CA LEU A 110 9.65 5.78 21.51
C LEU A 110 9.03 7.18 21.34
N GLU A 111 9.78 8.14 20.79
CA GLU A 111 9.28 9.48 20.49
C GLU A 111 8.10 9.42 19.52
N MET A 112 8.22 8.62 18.45
CA MET A 112 7.14 8.45 17.47
C MET A 112 5.84 7.96 18.11
N VAL A 113 5.90 6.93 18.97
CA VAL A 113 4.68 6.36 19.59
C VAL A 113 4.13 7.17 20.76
N THR A 114 4.94 8.06 21.35
CA THR A 114 4.52 8.94 22.46
C THR A 114 4.10 10.33 21.99
N ARG A 115 4.35 10.66 20.72
CA ARG A 115 3.91 11.91 20.09
C ARG A 115 2.39 12.06 20.21
N ARG A 116 1.94 13.25 20.62
CA ARG A 116 0.52 13.61 20.61
C ARG A 116 0.13 14.10 19.21
N PHE A 117 -0.95 13.53 18.68
CA PHE A 117 -1.58 13.89 17.41
C PHE A 117 -2.87 14.66 17.66
#